data_AF-A0A9D6T6A4-F1
#
_entry.id   AF-A0A9D6T6A4-F1
#
_cell.length_a   1.000
_cell.length_b   1.000
_cell.length_c   1.000
_cell.angle_alpha   90.00
_cell.angle_beta   90.00
_cell.angle_gamma   90.00
#
_symmetry.space_group_name_H-M   'P 1'
#
loop_
_entity.id
_entity.type
_entity.pdbx_description
1 polymer ?
#
loop_
_entity_poly.entity_id
_entity_poly.type
_entity_poly.pdbx_seq_one_letter_code
_entity_poly.pdbx_strand_id
1 'polypeptide(L)'
;MIGMMHRRTALLTIAVFLLASASVTEAAAPLKLTLRVPNRTYLVGEPVPITVELKNTSWRAQKVRYPLSYEWGLDVLITPEGGATREYVSPLHAFAREASRRPNPAPQKLSRRKSLTTQEHIAFDDAARNDFAFPTPGRYAVQMRHPYERGVRSNTVTITVAAPTGRDADALEFVVQHDLKALLSPHARRVGANEEQLQALRELADANVCIRGSCSPGFVPLGVTRYGEWARIALRALGEEIEEPITP
;
A
#
# COMPACT_ATOMS: atom_id res chain seq x y z
N MET A 1 89.50 17.27 -29.28
CA MET A 1 88.04 17.33 -28.98
C MET A 1 87.78 16.41 -27.81
N ILE A 2 87.52 17.03 -26.67
CA ILE A 2 87.29 16.46 -25.33
C ILE A 2 85.80 16.63 -25.04
N GLY A 3 85.22 15.73 -24.25
CA GLY A 3 83.95 15.99 -23.53
C GLY A 3 83.10 14.74 -23.34
N MET A 4 83.43 13.84 -22.40
CA MET A 4 82.92 13.83 -21.02
C MET A 4 81.39 13.98 -20.92
N MET A 5 80.64 12.92 -20.58
CA MET A 5 80.37 12.47 -19.19
C MET A 5 79.08 13.10 -18.65
N HIS A 6 78.05 12.29 -18.35
CA HIS A 6 77.44 12.21 -17.00
C HIS A 6 76.17 11.35 -17.02
N ARG A 7 76.26 10.23 -16.29
CA ARG A 7 75.12 9.50 -15.75
C ARG A 7 74.38 10.41 -14.75
N ARG A 8 73.05 10.46 -14.82
CA ARG A 8 72.21 10.90 -13.70
C ARG A 8 71.06 9.94 -13.50
N THR A 9 71.21 9.18 -12.43
CA THR A 9 70.22 8.35 -11.74
C THR A 9 69.08 9.25 -11.26
N ALA A 10 67.85 8.97 -11.69
CA ALA A 10 66.66 9.60 -11.12
C ALA A 10 65.94 8.57 -10.25
N LEU A 11 66.06 8.71 -8.93
CA LEU A 11 65.17 8.09 -7.96
C LEU A 11 63.76 8.67 -8.17
N LEU A 12 62.79 7.84 -8.52
CA LEU A 12 61.39 8.21 -8.49
C LEU A 12 60.75 7.66 -7.22
N THR A 13 60.47 8.58 -6.30
CA THR A 13 59.80 8.35 -5.02
C THR A 13 58.35 7.95 -5.26
N ILE A 14 57.97 6.72 -4.93
CA ILE A 14 56.57 6.27 -4.92
C ILE A 14 55.90 6.82 -3.67
N ALA A 15 55.14 7.91 -3.83
CA ALA A 15 54.25 8.40 -2.79
C ALA A 15 53.02 7.49 -2.71
N VAL A 16 53.01 6.60 -1.71
CA VAL A 16 51.83 5.80 -1.34
C VAL A 16 50.81 6.74 -0.69
N PHE A 17 49.83 7.20 -1.48
CA PHE A 17 48.64 7.87 -0.96
C PHE A 17 47.72 6.82 -0.32
N LEU A 18 47.82 6.66 0.99
CA LEU A 18 46.82 5.98 1.81
C LEU A 18 45.54 6.84 1.81
N LEU A 19 44.65 6.56 0.86
CA LEU A 19 43.26 7.02 0.91
C LEU A 19 42.59 6.34 2.09
N ALA A 20 42.61 7.00 3.24
CA ALA A 20 41.73 6.67 4.35
C ALA A 20 40.29 6.91 3.89
N SER A 21 39.62 5.83 3.47
CA SER A 21 38.17 5.82 3.28
C SER A 21 37.53 6.10 4.63
N ALA A 22 37.28 7.38 4.92
CA ALA A 22 36.42 7.77 6.02
C ALA A 22 35.03 7.26 5.68
N SER A 23 34.65 6.13 6.26
CA SER A 23 33.26 5.67 6.27
C SER A 23 32.44 6.77 6.93
N VAL A 24 31.73 7.56 6.12
CA VAL A 24 30.71 8.46 6.62
C VAL A 24 29.66 7.56 7.26
N THR A 25 29.70 7.46 8.59
CA THR A 25 28.65 6.79 9.36
C THR A 25 27.40 7.64 9.14
N GLU A 26 26.56 7.22 8.18
CA GLU A 26 25.28 7.84 7.92
C GLU A 26 24.51 7.86 9.25
N ALA A 27 24.35 9.07 9.80
CA ALA A 27 23.71 9.23 11.09
C ALA A 27 22.29 8.65 10.98
N ALA A 28 22.04 7.56 11.71
CA ALA A 28 20.77 6.86 11.64
C ALA A 28 19.61 7.85 11.85
N ALA A 29 18.68 7.90 10.89
CA ALA A 29 17.53 8.78 10.97
C ALA A 29 16.79 8.57 12.31
N PRO A 30 16.38 9.66 12.99
CA PRO A 30 15.79 9.58 14.33
C PRO A 30 14.39 8.94 14.35
N LEU A 31 13.82 8.71 13.17
CA LEU A 31 12.54 8.05 12.94
C LEU A 31 12.74 6.87 12.00
N LYS A 32 12.15 5.72 12.35
CA LYS A 32 12.12 4.52 11.50
C LYS A 32 10.67 4.21 11.14
N LEU A 33 10.37 4.20 9.85
CA LEU A 33 9.10 3.72 9.32
C LEU A 33 9.22 2.23 9.01
N THR A 34 8.22 1.44 9.38
CA THR A 34 8.16 0.00 9.13
C THR A 34 6.82 -0.32 8.50
N LEU A 35 6.86 -1.06 7.40
CA LEU A 35 5.69 -1.56 6.68
C LEU A 35 5.60 -3.06 6.85
N ARG A 36 4.42 -3.55 7.22
CA ARG A 36 4.11 -4.97 7.32
C ARG A 36 2.87 -5.28 6.52
N VAL A 37 2.91 -6.41 5.83
CA VAL A 37 1.79 -6.99 5.07
C VAL A 37 1.72 -8.46 5.42
N PRO A 38 0.53 -9.03 5.68
CA PRO A 38 0.39 -10.47 5.89
C PRO A 38 0.98 -11.25 4.70
N ASN A 39 1.78 -12.28 4.99
CA ASN A 39 2.41 -13.09 3.97
C ASN A 39 1.40 -14.10 3.39
N ARG A 40 0.66 -13.68 2.36
CA ARG A 40 -0.29 -14.52 1.61
C ARG A 40 -0.42 -14.04 0.17
N THR A 41 -1.07 -14.87 -0.65
CA THR A 41 -1.46 -14.50 -2.01
C THR A 41 -2.79 -13.75 -2.00
N TYR A 42 -2.82 -12.60 -2.67
CA TYR A 42 -4.01 -11.79 -2.89
C TYR A 42 -4.58 -12.04 -4.28
N LEU A 43 -5.87 -11.84 -4.48
CA LEU A 43 -6.46 -11.83 -5.83
C LEU A 43 -6.40 -10.43 -6.44
N VAL A 44 -6.43 -10.34 -7.77
CA VAL A 44 -6.56 -9.05 -8.48
C VAL A 44 -7.78 -8.29 -7.95
N GLY A 45 -7.59 -7.05 -7.52
CA GLY A 45 -8.67 -6.22 -6.97
C GLY A 45 -9.08 -6.52 -5.53
N GLU A 46 -8.43 -7.48 -4.88
CA GLU A 46 -8.59 -7.68 -3.45
C GLU A 46 -7.82 -6.62 -2.63
N PRO A 47 -8.44 -6.00 -1.63
CA PRO A 47 -7.73 -5.12 -0.70
C PRO A 47 -6.57 -5.81 0.03
N VAL A 48 -5.41 -5.14 0.03
CA VAL A 48 -4.22 -5.58 0.74
C VAL A 48 -4.14 -4.83 2.09
N PRO A 49 -4.38 -5.49 3.23
CA PRO A 49 -4.22 -4.89 4.54
C PRO A 49 -2.75 -4.64 4.81
N ILE A 50 -2.45 -3.45 5.29
CA ILE A 50 -1.10 -3.03 5.67
C ILE A 50 -1.08 -2.55 7.11
N THR A 51 0.03 -2.78 7.80
CA THR A 51 0.31 -2.18 9.10
C THR A 51 1.55 -1.31 8.99
N VAL A 52 1.41 -0.06 9.42
CA VAL A 52 2.47 0.95 9.33
C VAL A 52 2.86 1.38 10.74
N GLU A 53 4.15 1.31 11.04
CA GLU A 53 4.71 1.71 12.33
C GLU A 53 5.77 2.80 12.14
N LEU A 54 5.60 3.96 12.76
CA LEU A 54 6.62 5.00 12.86
C LEU A 54 7.20 5.00 14.27
N LYS A 55 8.47 4.64 14.40
CA LYS A 55 9.17 4.51 15.68
C LYS A 55 10.22 5.59 15.84
N ASN A 56 10.23 6.26 16.99
CA ASN A 56 11.33 7.13 17.39
C ASN A 56 12.52 6.30 17.87
N THR A 57 13.58 6.25 17.06
CA THR A 57 14.83 5.53 17.34
C THR A 57 15.86 6.39 18.09
N SER A 58 15.60 7.69 18.21
CA SER A 58 16.48 8.60 18.95
C SER A 58 16.26 8.51 20.47
N TRP A 59 17.19 9.10 21.21
CA TRP A 59 17.11 9.25 22.66
C TRP A 59 16.33 10.51 23.09
N ARG A 60 15.98 11.38 22.14
CA ARG A 60 15.18 12.60 22.37
C ARG A 60 13.74 12.38 21.92
N ALA A 61 12.81 13.19 22.43
CA ALA A 61 11.48 13.25 21.84
C ALA A 61 11.56 13.88 20.44
N GLN A 62 10.79 13.34 19.50
CA GLN A 62 10.66 13.88 18.15
C GLN A 62 9.29 14.54 18.00
N LYS A 63 9.20 15.59 17.18
CA LYS A 63 7.92 16.13 16.74
C LYS A 63 7.63 15.54 15.37
N VAL A 64 6.59 14.73 15.26
CA VAL A 64 6.14 14.14 14.00
C VAL A 64 4.98 14.97 13.50
N ARG A 65 5.05 15.39 12.23
CA ARG A 65 3.92 16.07 11.59
C ARG A 65 2.93 15.02 11.08
N TYR A 66 1.65 15.23 11.39
CA TYR A 66 0.49 14.42 10.94
C TYR A 66 0.40 13.00 11.52
N PRO A 67 -0.82 12.48 11.76
CA PRO A 67 -1.00 11.08 12.12
C PRO A 67 -0.67 10.17 10.93
N LEU A 68 -0.27 8.93 11.21
CA LEU A 68 -0.07 7.91 10.18
C LEU A 68 -1.45 7.49 9.63
N SER A 69 -1.89 8.11 8.53
CA SER A 69 -3.08 7.69 7.79
C SER A 69 -3.04 8.20 6.34
N TYR A 70 -3.76 7.53 5.43
CA TYR A 70 -3.92 8.01 4.06
C TYR A 70 -4.58 9.39 3.97
N GLU A 71 -5.49 9.72 4.91
CA GLU A 71 -6.11 11.06 4.95
C GLU A 71 -5.08 12.19 5.08
N TRP A 72 -3.87 11.88 5.55
CA TRP A 72 -2.81 12.86 5.79
C TRP A 72 -1.55 12.60 4.97
N GLY A 73 -1.67 11.85 3.89
CA GLY A 73 -0.66 11.80 2.82
C GLY A 73 0.45 10.78 3.03
N LEU A 74 0.19 9.64 3.66
CA LEU A 74 1.13 8.52 3.56
C LEU A 74 1.31 8.10 2.09
N ASP A 75 2.46 8.43 1.50
CA ASP A 75 2.78 8.07 0.12
C ASP A 75 3.11 6.58 0.06
N VAL A 76 2.37 5.84 -0.74
CA VAL A 76 2.64 4.43 -1.03
C VAL A 76 3.24 4.35 -2.43
N LEU A 77 4.37 3.66 -2.54
CA LEU A 77 5.05 3.39 -3.79
C LEU A 77 4.84 1.91 -4.14
N ILE A 78 4.31 1.65 -5.33
CA ILE A 78 4.07 0.32 -5.87
C ILE A 78 4.97 0.13 -7.09
N THR A 79 5.76 -0.94 -7.11
CA THR A 79 6.62 -1.31 -8.23
C THR A 79 6.30 -2.73 -8.67
N PRO A 80 5.61 -2.94 -9.81
CA PRO A 80 5.44 -4.28 -10.37
C PRO A 80 6.79 -4.88 -10.77
N GLU A 81 6.93 -6.20 -10.68
CA GLU A 81 8.12 -6.92 -11.17
C GLU A 81 8.36 -6.60 -12.65
N GLY A 82 9.56 -6.10 -12.97
CA GLY A 82 9.93 -5.68 -14.33
C GLY A 82 9.31 -4.36 -14.81
N GLY A 83 8.58 -3.62 -13.97
CA GLY A 83 7.98 -2.34 -14.35
C GLY A 83 8.48 -1.14 -13.54
N ALA A 84 7.95 0.05 -13.86
CA ALA A 84 8.32 1.29 -13.21
C ALA A 84 7.58 1.48 -11.86
N THR A 85 8.29 2.07 -10.88
CA THR A 85 7.67 2.51 -9.63
C THR A 85 6.64 3.60 -9.91
N ARG A 86 5.49 3.51 -9.23
CA ARG A 86 4.45 4.52 -9.23
C ARG A 86 3.99 4.83 -7.82
N GLU A 87 3.40 5.99 -7.65
CA GLU A 87 2.68 6.38 -6.44
C GLU A 87 1.25 5.84 -6.50
N TYR A 88 0.78 5.27 -5.40
CA TYR A 88 -0.62 4.89 -5.19
C TYR A 88 -1.36 6.03 -4.52
N VAL A 89 -2.51 6.39 -5.07
CA VAL A 89 -3.36 7.43 -4.50
C VAL A 89 -4.68 6.82 -4.04
N SER A 90 -4.79 6.64 -2.73
CA SER A 90 -6.03 6.25 -2.07
C SER A 90 -7.15 7.28 -2.36
N PRO A 91 -8.42 6.85 -2.50
CA PRO A 91 -9.57 7.77 -2.53
C PRO A 91 -9.59 8.75 -1.35
N LEU A 92 -9.11 8.32 -0.18
CA LEU A 92 -9.00 9.21 0.98
C LEU A 92 -7.97 10.31 0.78
N HIS A 93 -6.87 10.00 0.11
CA HIS A 93 -5.82 10.98 -0.21
C HIS A 93 -6.34 11.96 -1.27
N ALA A 94 -7.01 11.48 -2.32
CA ALA A 94 -7.66 12.34 -3.32
C ALA A 94 -8.64 13.32 -2.65
N PHE A 95 -9.57 12.80 -1.83
CA PHE A 95 -10.52 13.60 -1.07
C PHE A 95 -9.83 14.62 -0.13
N ALA A 96 -8.78 14.21 0.58
CA ALA A 96 -8.04 15.10 1.47
C ALA A 96 -7.34 16.25 0.73
N ARG A 97 -6.83 16.00 -0.49
CA ARG A 97 -6.21 17.04 -1.34
C ARG A 97 -7.24 18.06 -1.83
N GLU A 98 -8.41 17.59 -2.25
CA GLU A 98 -9.52 18.47 -2.65
C GLU A 98 -10.02 19.29 -1.47
N ALA A 99 -10.13 18.67 -0.29
CA ALA A 99 -10.52 19.30 0.96
C ALA A 99 -9.43 20.23 1.56
N SER A 100 -8.62 20.89 0.73
CA SER A 100 -7.55 21.89 0.95
C SER A 100 -7.81 23.01 1.99
N ARG A 101 -8.95 22.97 2.68
CA ARG A 101 -9.35 23.80 3.83
C ARG A 101 -9.16 23.11 5.19
N ARG A 102 -8.68 21.86 5.26
CA ARG A 102 -8.46 21.21 6.57
C ARG A 102 -7.32 21.91 7.31
N PRO A 103 -7.52 22.34 8.58
CA PRO A 103 -6.42 22.87 9.38
C PRO A 103 -5.33 21.80 9.50
N ASN A 104 -4.07 22.20 9.30
CA ASN A 104 -2.94 21.31 9.52
C ASN A 104 -3.01 20.75 10.95
N PRO A 105 -3.12 19.43 11.14
CA PRO A 105 -3.12 18.84 12.47
C PRO A 105 -1.86 19.26 13.21
N ALA A 106 -2.02 19.58 14.48
CA ALA A 106 -0.90 19.96 15.33
C ALA A 106 0.15 18.84 15.34
N PRO A 107 1.46 19.17 15.25
CA PRO A 107 2.50 18.15 15.35
C PRO A 107 2.38 17.31 16.61
N GLN A 108 2.47 16.00 16.47
CA GLN A 108 2.41 15.06 17.58
C GLN A 108 3.82 14.85 18.17
N LYS A 109 3.95 14.93 19.49
CA LYS A 109 5.20 14.60 20.18
C LYS A 109 5.32 13.09 20.31
N LEU A 110 6.30 12.49 19.64
CA LEU A 110 6.66 11.08 19.76
C LEU A 110 7.81 10.93 20.76
N SER A 111 7.49 10.49 21.97
CA SER A 111 8.46 10.28 23.05
C SER A 111 9.54 9.25 22.67
N ARG A 112 10.65 9.29 23.40
CA ARG A 112 11.79 8.38 23.24
C ARG A 112 11.33 6.92 23.16
N ARG A 113 11.77 6.18 22.14
CA ARG A 113 11.46 4.76 21.90
C ARG A 113 9.97 4.41 21.72
N LYS A 114 9.06 5.39 21.68
CA LYS A 114 7.64 5.15 21.37
C LYS A 114 7.43 5.02 19.87
N SER A 115 6.33 4.36 19.52
CA SER A 115 5.86 4.24 18.14
C SER A 115 4.41 4.68 18.01
N LEU A 116 4.07 5.07 16.78
CA LEU A 116 2.71 5.22 16.29
C LEU A 116 2.46 4.06 15.33
N THR A 117 1.28 3.45 15.43
CA THR A 117 0.89 2.34 14.55
C THR A 117 -0.48 2.64 13.96
N THR A 118 -0.64 2.36 12.67
CA THR A 118 -1.93 2.40 11.98
C THR A 118 -2.13 1.15 11.13
N GLN A 119 -3.38 0.84 10.83
CA GLN A 119 -3.77 -0.20 9.89
C GLN A 119 -4.58 0.43 8.76
N GLU A 120 -4.21 0.11 7.54
CA GLU A 120 -4.78 0.70 6.32
C GLU A 120 -4.94 -0.38 5.25
N HIS A 121 -5.63 -0.06 4.14
CA HIS A 121 -5.81 -1.00 3.02
C HIS A 121 -5.42 -0.37 1.69
N ILE A 122 -4.64 -1.10 0.88
CA ILE A 122 -4.35 -0.74 -0.51
C ILE A 122 -5.35 -1.49 -1.39
N ALA A 123 -6.26 -0.78 -2.07
CA ALA A 123 -7.35 -1.42 -2.83
C ALA A 123 -7.57 -0.78 -4.20
N PHE A 124 -7.99 0.48 -4.24
CA PHE A 124 -8.35 1.21 -5.46
C PHE A 124 -7.47 2.45 -5.63
N ASP A 125 -6.95 2.66 -6.84
CA ASP A 125 -6.04 3.77 -7.19
C ASP A 125 -6.81 4.82 -8.01
N ASP A 126 -7.34 5.80 -7.30
CA ASP A 126 -8.33 6.77 -7.80
C ASP A 126 -7.69 7.81 -8.73
N ALA A 127 -6.64 8.49 -8.28
CA ALA A 127 -6.14 9.68 -8.97
C ALA A 127 -5.28 9.40 -10.22
N ALA A 128 -4.75 8.19 -10.37
CA ALA A 128 -3.85 7.88 -11.48
C ALA A 128 -4.46 6.97 -12.56
N ARG A 129 -5.39 6.08 -12.19
CA ARG A 129 -5.81 4.98 -13.06
C ARG A 129 -7.28 4.63 -13.03
N ASN A 130 -8.04 5.10 -12.04
CA ASN A 130 -9.44 4.69 -11.84
C ASN A 130 -9.58 3.16 -11.89
N ASP A 131 -8.66 2.45 -11.23
CA ASP A 131 -8.55 1.00 -11.31
C ASP A 131 -8.00 0.39 -10.01
N PHE A 132 -7.96 -0.94 -9.92
CA PHE A 132 -7.37 -1.62 -8.78
C PHE A 132 -5.90 -1.24 -8.59
N ALA A 133 -5.48 -1.16 -7.33
CA ALA A 133 -4.10 -0.91 -6.97
C ALA A 133 -3.16 -2.02 -7.44
N PHE A 134 -3.67 -3.23 -7.68
CA PHE A 134 -2.93 -4.34 -8.29
C PHE A 134 -3.75 -4.97 -9.41
N PRO A 135 -3.71 -4.40 -10.63
CA PRO A 135 -4.65 -4.72 -11.69
C PRO A 135 -4.32 -6.02 -12.44
N THR A 136 -3.09 -6.53 -12.33
CA THR A 136 -2.64 -7.76 -12.99
C THR A 136 -2.02 -8.75 -12.00
N PRO A 137 -2.09 -10.06 -12.27
CA PRO A 137 -1.34 -11.06 -11.51
C PRO A 137 0.17 -10.79 -11.61
N GLY A 138 0.92 -11.15 -10.57
CA GLY A 138 2.36 -11.00 -10.51
C GLY A 138 2.87 -10.60 -9.13
N ARG A 139 4.16 -10.28 -9.05
CA ARG A 139 4.80 -9.79 -7.82
C ARG A 139 4.91 -8.28 -7.86
N TYR A 140 4.72 -7.67 -6.69
CA TYR A 140 4.86 -6.23 -6.52
C TYR A 140 5.71 -5.92 -5.30
N ALA A 141 6.63 -4.98 -5.44
CA ALA A 141 7.34 -4.36 -4.34
C ALA A 141 6.56 -3.13 -3.86
N VAL A 142 6.26 -3.07 -2.57
CA VAL A 142 5.55 -1.97 -1.92
C VAL A 142 6.47 -1.31 -0.90
N GLN A 143 6.56 0.01 -0.94
CA GLN A 143 7.30 0.83 0.03
C GLN A 143 6.46 2.04 0.40
N MET A 144 6.64 2.59 1.60
CA MET A 144 6.01 3.84 2.02
C MET A 144 7.05 4.92 2.28
N ARG A 145 6.65 6.17 2.03
CA ARG A 145 7.41 7.37 2.36
C ARG A 145 6.59 8.24 3.29
N HIS A 146 7.24 8.81 4.31
CA HIS A 146 6.62 9.83 5.12
C HIS A 146 6.67 11.17 4.37
N PRO A 147 5.54 11.78 4.01
CA PRO A 147 5.51 12.98 3.15
C PRO A 147 6.22 14.19 3.76
N TYR A 148 6.15 14.34 5.09
CA TYR A 148 6.65 15.51 5.81
C TYR A 148 8.02 15.33 6.47
N GLU A 149 8.50 14.09 6.60
CA GLU A 149 9.76 13.77 7.27
C GLU A 149 10.74 13.28 6.20
N ARG A 150 11.55 14.21 5.68
CA ARG A 150 12.45 13.94 4.54
C ARG A 150 13.37 12.76 4.85
N GLY A 151 13.45 11.84 3.90
CA GLY A 151 14.31 10.65 4.00
C GLY A 151 13.71 9.50 4.82
N VAL A 152 12.57 9.68 5.48
CA VAL A 152 11.91 8.59 6.22
C VAL A 152 11.14 7.70 5.24
N ARG A 153 11.67 6.51 5.00
CA ARG A 153 11.07 5.46 4.16
C ARG A 153 10.92 4.16 4.94
N SER A 154 9.93 3.35 4.56
CA SER A 154 9.78 2.00 5.10
C SER A 154 10.75 1.02 4.46
N ASN A 155 10.88 -0.16 5.06
CA ASN A 155 11.32 -1.35 4.33
C ASN A 155 10.42 -1.59 3.12
N THR A 156 10.98 -2.24 2.09
CA THR A 156 10.22 -2.77 0.97
C THR A 156 9.63 -4.11 1.36
N VAL A 157 8.35 -4.32 1.07
CA VAL A 157 7.67 -5.61 1.20
C VAL A 157 7.33 -6.13 -0.19
N THR A 158 7.40 -7.44 -0.39
CA THR A 158 6.94 -8.08 -1.63
C THR A 158 5.57 -8.69 -1.38
N ILE A 159 4.63 -8.43 -2.29
CA ILE A 159 3.32 -9.07 -2.31
C ILE A 159 3.19 -9.89 -3.59
N THR A 160 2.36 -10.93 -3.53
CA THR A 160 2.01 -11.78 -4.68
C THR A 160 0.52 -11.66 -4.95
N VAL A 161 0.19 -11.36 -6.21
CA VAL A 161 -1.18 -11.22 -6.70
C VAL A 161 -1.44 -12.31 -7.73
N ALA A 162 -2.52 -13.06 -7.57
CA ALA A 162 -2.95 -14.11 -8.48
C ALA A 162 -4.20 -13.69 -9.26
N ALA A 163 -4.39 -14.29 -10.43
CA ALA A 163 -5.67 -14.20 -11.12
C ALA A 163 -6.74 -14.91 -10.28
N PRO A 164 -7.95 -14.35 -10.16
CA PRO A 164 -9.06 -15.09 -9.60
C PRO A 164 -9.43 -16.27 -10.51
N THR A 165 -9.98 -17.33 -9.93
CA THR A 165 -10.40 -18.54 -10.66
C THR A 165 -11.77 -19.00 -10.19
N GLY A 166 -12.52 -19.71 -11.03
CA GLY A 166 -13.86 -20.20 -10.68
C GLY A 166 -14.77 -19.04 -10.26
N ARG A 167 -15.48 -19.20 -9.14
CA ARG A 167 -16.44 -18.19 -8.65
C ARG A 167 -15.82 -16.84 -8.31
N ASP A 168 -14.55 -16.81 -7.90
CA ASP A 168 -13.86 -15.54 -7.68
C ASP A 168 -13.65 -14.80 -9.02
N ALA A 169 -13.50 -15.52 -10.14
CA ALA A 169 -13.40 -14.88 -11.45
C ALA A 169 -14.75 -14.29 -11.89
N ASP A 170 -15.84 -15.04 -11.69
CA ASP A 170 -17.20 -14.56 -11.95
C ASP A 170 -17.54 -13.34 -11.07
N ALA A 171 -17.14 -13.37 -9.80
CA ALA A 171 -17.33 -12.28 -8.85
C ALA A 171 -16.51 -11.04 -9.23
N LEU A 172 -15.26 -11.20 -9.68
CA LEU A 172 -14.48 -10.07 -10.19
C LEU A 172 -15.14 -9.48 -11.45
N GLU A 173 -15.64 -10.32 -12.36
CA GLU A 173 -16.35 -9.85 -13.54
C GLU A 173 -17.59 -9.02 -13.16
N PHE A 174 -18.38 -9.51 -12.19
CA PHE A 174 -19.52 -8.79 -11.64
C PHE A 174 -19.12 -7.41 -11.06
N VAL A 175 -18.05 -7.37 -10.27
CA VAL A 175 -17.51 -6.11 -9.70
C VAL A 175 -17.17 -5.10 -10.78
N VAL A 176 -16.59 -5.54 -11.90
CA VAL A 176 -16.26 -4.66 -13.02
C VAL A 176 -17.51 -4.21 -13.77
N GLN A 177 -18.46 -5.11 -14.01
CA GLN A 177 -19.71 -4.82 -14.75
C GLN A 177 -20.60 -3.81 -14.03
N HIS A 178 -20.61 -3.83 -12.70
CA HIS A 178 -21.42 -2.95 -11.85
C HIS A 178 -20.63 -1.75 -11.26
N ASP A 179 -19.42 -1.48 -11.76
CA ASP A 179 -18.57 -0.37 -11.31
C ASP A 179 -18.36 -0.31 -9.79
N LEU A 180 -18.08 -1.48 -9.19
CA LEU A 180 -17.92 -1.63 -7.73
C LEU A 180 -16.47 -1.53 -7.26
N LYS A 181 -15.51 -1.27 -8.15
CA LYS A 181 -14.07 -1.34 -7.85
C LYS A 181 -13.66 -0.45 -6.68
N ALA A 182 -14.12 0.80 -6.66
CA ALA A 182 -13.80 1.77 -5.60
C ALA A 182 -14.50 1.44 -4.27
N LEU A 183 -15.61 0.70 -4.35
CA LEU A 183 -16.44 0.32 -3.20
C LEU A 183 -15.92 -0.92 -2.50
N LEU A 184 -15.11 -1.75 -3.14
CA LEU A 184 -14.42 -2.86 -2.49
C LEU A 184 -13.24 -2.38 -1.64
N SER A 185 -13.49 -1.47 -0.71
CA SER A 185 -12.52 -1.02 0.27
C SER A 185 -13.21 -0.65 1.58
N PRO A 186 -12.49 -0.68 2.73
CA PRO A 186 -13.02 -0.16 3.99
C PRO A 186 -13.37 1.33 3.97
N HIS A 187 -13.06 2.03 2.87
CA HIS A 187 -13.32 3.46 2.69
C HIS A 187 -14.53 3.73 1.79
N ALA A 188 -15.33 2.71 1.46
CA ALA A 188 -16.53 2.82 0.62
C ALA A 188 -17.44 3.99 1.03
N ARG A 189 -17.62 4.23 2.34
CA ARG A 189 -18.39 5.36 2.88
C ARG A 189 -18.00 6.73 2.34
N ARG A 190 -16.71 6.92 2.03
CA ARG A 190 -16.16 8.20 1.56
C ARG A 190 -16.31 8.37 0.06
N VAL A 191 -16.32 7.27 -0.68
CA VAL A 191 -16.62 7.24 -2.12
C VAL A 191 -18.11 7.51 -2.33
N GLY A 192 -18.95 6.89 -1.48
CA GLY A 192 -20.40 6.88 -1.65
C GLY A 192 -20.81 5.85 -2.70
N ALA A 193 -21.98 5.24 -2.50
CA ALA A 193 -22.57 4.30 -3.45
C ALA A 193 -23.97 4.82 -3.82
N ASN A 194 -24.34 4.70 -5.10
CA ASN A 194 -25.72 4.91 -5.52
C ASN A 194 -26.57 3.65 -5.23
N GLU A 195 -27.90 3.73 -5.40
CA GLU A 195 -28.80 2.61 -5.10
C GLU A 195 -28.49 1.36 -5.94
N GLU A 196 -28.12 1.53 -7.22
CA GLU A 196 -27.76 0.41 -8.11
C GLU A 196 -26.50 -0.30 -7.62
N GLN A 197 -25.48 0.45 -7.20
CA GLN A 197 -24.25 -0.09 -6.64
C GLN A 197 -24.48 -0.74 -5.27
N LEU A 198 -25.35 -0.17 -4.44
CA LEU A 198 -25.75 -0.79 -3.16
C LEU A 198 -26.44 -2.12 -3.40
N GLN A 199 -27.39 -2.17 -4.33
CA GLN A 199 -28.08 -3.41 -4.71
C GLN A 199 -27.09 -4.45 -5.25
N ALA A 200 -26.17 -4.06 -6.13
CA ALA A 200 -25.15 -4.96 -6.66
C ALA A 200 -24.18 -5.45 -5.56
N LEU A 201 -23.81 -4.60 -4.60
CA LEU A 201 -23.02 -5.03 -3.43
C LEU A 201 -23.75 -6.05 -2.58
N ARG A 202 -25.07 -5.89 -2.36
CA ARG A 202 -25.90 -6.87 -1.64
C ARG A 202 -25.90 -8.21 -2.39
N GLU A 203 -26.12 -8.21 -3.70
CA GLU A 203 -26.06 -9.42 -4.53
C GLU A 203 -24.69 -10.12 -4.47
N LEU A 204 -23.60 -9.35 -4.52
CA LEU A 204 -22.25 -9.86 -4.43
C LEU A 204 -21.94 -10.42 -3.02
N ALA A 205 -22.40 -9.75 -1.97
CA ALA A 205 -22.29 -10.20 -0.58
C ALA A 205 -23.10 -11.47 -0.32
N ASP A 206 -24.23 -11.61 -1.01
CA ASP A 206 -25.17 -12.70 -0.87
C ASP A 206 -24.89 -13.86 -1.82
N ALA A 207 -23.73 -13.89 -2.50
CA ALA A 207 -23.33 -14.84 -3.58
C ALA A 207 -23.35 -16.36 -3.23
N ASN A 208 -24.14 -16.79 -2.26
CA ASN A 208 -25.06 -17.94 -2.41
C ASN A 208 -26.15 -17.74 -3.49
N VAL A 209 -26.39 -16.52 -3.99
CA VAL A 209 -27.37 -16.22 -5.04
C VAL A 209 -26.70 -16.25 -6.42
N CYS A 210 -27.26 -17.03 -7.33
CA CYS A 210 -26.68 -17.38 -8.62
C CYS A 210 -26.34 -16.19 -9.52
N ILE A 211 -25.04 -15.91 -9.65
CA ILE A 211 -24.51 -15.05 -10.70
C ILE A 211 -24.72 -15.79 -12.05
N ARG A 212 -25.52 -15.20 -12.95
CA ARG A 212 -25.85 -15.70 -14.32
C ARG A 212 -26.83 -16.87 -14.48
N GLY A 213 -27.86 -16.97 -13.63
CA GLY A 213 -29.04 -17.80 -13.96
C GLY A 213 -28.84 -19.32 -13.95
N SER A 214 -27.67 -19.82 -13.54
CA SER A 214 -27.41 -21.25 -13.35
C SER A 214 -27.67 -21.68 -11.90
N CYS A 215 -28.91 -21.54 -11.44
CA CYS A 215 -29.38 -22.16 -10.20
C CYS A 215 -30.15 -23.43 -10.58
N SER A 216 -29.43 -24.56 -10.71
CA SER A 216 -30.11 -25.86 -10.75
C SER A 216 -30.72 -26.16 -9.38
N PRO A 217 -31.94 -26.74 -9.31
CA PRO A 217 -32.49 -27.22 -8.05
C PRO A 217 -31.56 -28.30 -7.46
N GLY A 218 -31.10 -28.11 -6.22
CA GLY A 218 -30.13 -29.01 -5.54
C GLY A 218 -28.83 -28.35 -5.10
N PHE A 219 -28.77 -27.02 -5.01
CA PHE A 219 -27.55 -26.27 -4.71
C PHE A 219 -27.07 -26.47 -3.26
N VAL A 220 -25.87 -27.04 -3.12
CA VAL A 220 -25.11 -27.06 -1.85
C VAL A 220 -24.40 -25.71 -1.71
N PRO A 221 -24.47 -25.01 -0.55
CA PRO A 221 -23.77 -23.75 -0.34
C PRO A 221 -22.25 -23.96 -0.43
N LEU A 222 -21.70 -23.68 -1.62
CA LEU A 222 -20.28 -23.87 -1.95
C LEU A 222 -19.49 -22.60 -1.62
N GLY A 223 -19.48 -22.22 -0.34
CA GLY A 223 -18.54 -21.25 0.23
C GLY A 223 -18.71 -19.79 -0.20
N VAL A 224 -18.22 -18.88 0.66
CA VAL A 224 -18.14 -17.44 0.42
C VAL A 224 -16.97 -17.13 -0.51
N THR A 225 -17.18 -16.33 -1.56
CA THR A 225 -16.08 -15.82 -2.42
C THR A 225 -15.31 -14.71 -1.70
N ARG A 226 -14.04 -14.48 -2.06
CA ARG A 226 -13.24 -13.41 -1.41
C ARG A 226 -13.84 -12.04 -1.67
N TYR A 227 -14.40 -11.81 -2.87
CA TYR A 227 -15.06 -10.55 -3.21
C TYR A 227 -16.40 -10.37 -2.47
N GLY A 228 -17.15 -11.46 -2.23
CA GLY A 228 -18.36 -11.40 -1.41
C GLY A 228 -18.08 -11.02 0.04
N GLU A 229 -16.96 -11.49 0.61
CA GLU A 229 -16.50 -11.05 1.93
C GLU A 229 -16.20 -9.54 1.95
N TRP A 230 -15.49 -9.04 0.93
CA TRP A 230 -15.21 -7.60 0.81
C TRP A 230 -16.46 -6.77 0.55
N ALA A 231 -17.44 -7.28 -0.19
CA ALA A 231 -18.73 -6.63 -0.38
C ALA A 231 -19.46 -6.46 0.96
N ARG A 232 -19.43 -7.47 1.85
CA ARG A 232 -20.00 -7.35 3.21
C ARG A 232 -19.27 -6.29 4.04
N ILE A 233 -17.95 -6.24 3.96
CA ILE A 233 -17.16 -5.20 4.63
C ILE A 233 -17.54 -3.80 4.11
N ALA A 234 -17.70 -3.66 2.79
CA ALA A 234 -18.09 -2.41 2.15
C ALA A 234 -19.50 -1.95 2.57
N LEU A 235 -20.48 -2.86 2.54
CA LEU A 235 -21.86 -2.61 2.98
C LEU A 235 -21.90 -2.16 4.45
N ARG A 236 -21.18 -2.84 5.36
CA ARG A 236 -21.07 -2.40 6.76
C ARG A 236 -20.45 -1.01 6.89
N ALA A 237 -19.41 -0.71 6.09
CA ALA A 237 -18.79 0.61 6.09
C ALA A 237 -19.76 1.71 5.60
N LEU A 238 -20.67 1.36 4.67
CA LEU A 238 -21.74 2.24 4.16
C LEU A 238 -22.90 2.42 5.15
N GLY A 239 -22.94 1.63 6.23
CA GLY A 239 -23.99 1.68 7.26
C GLY A 239 -25.16 0.74 7.01
N GLU A 240 -25.01 -0.20 6.09
CA GLU A 240 -26.00 -1.24 5.81
C GLU A 240 -25.95 -2.32 6.89
N GLU A 241 -27.12 -2.71 7.39
CA GLU A 241 -27.26 -3.88 8.25
C GLU A 241 -27.25 -5.13 7.37
N ILE A 242 -26.33 -6.05 7.64
CA ILE A 242 -26.23 -7.33 6.92
C ILE A 242 -26.44 -8.43 7.95
N GLU A 243 -27.45 -9.26 7.74
CA GLU A 243 -27.63 -10.46 8.54
C GLU A 243 -26.40 -11.37 8.37
N GLU A 244 -25.71 -11.65 9.47
CA GLU A 244 -24.61 -12.61 9.41
C GLU A 244 -25.21 -14.00 9.12
N PRO A 245 -24.63 -14.77 8.19
CA PRO A 245 -25.08 -16.13 7.97
C PRO A 245 -24.94 -16.89 9.29
N ILE A 246 -26.04 -17.44 9.79
CA ILE A 246 -26.04 -18.27 11.00
C ILE A 246 -25.15 -19.47 10.71
N THR A 247 -23.94 -19.44 11.26
CA THR A 247 -23.01 -20.59 11.17
C THR A 247 -23.65 -21.76 11.92
N PRO A 248 -23.96 -22.89 11.26
CA PRO A 248 -24.53 -24.07 11.93
C PRO A 248 -23.51 -24.77 12.84
#